data_AF-A0A2X2STI3-F1
#
_entry.id   AF-A0A2X2STI3-F1
#
_cell.length_a   1.000
_cell.length_b   1.000
_cell.length_c   1.000
_cell.angle_alpha   90.00
_cell.angle_beta   90.00
_cell.angle_gamma   90.00
#
_symmetry.space_group_name_H-M   'P 1'
#
loop_
_entity.id
_entity.type
_entity.pdbx_description
1 polymer ?
#
loop_
_entity_poly.entity_id
_entity_poly.type
_entity_poly.pdbx_seq_one_letter_code
_entity_poly.pdbx_strand_id
1 'polypeptide(L)'
;MPGDSGPELVQQITRLWPMLPVLVLSMHNEPQIAQMVLASGAHGFITKDQAPQTLLHAIHRVASRQRYIDPSLAEAIVFSTQENDQLRRYATLSQREKQILRLLSSGENINGIAEVLSISNKTVSTHKTRMMEKMQFDNNADIIKFAIRYHKL
;
A
#
# COMPACT_ATOMS: atom_id res chain seq x y z
N MET A 1 -2.77 -16.08 -12.75
CA MET A 1 -3.86 -16.63 -13.57
C MET A 1 -4.33 -15.53 -14.50
N PRO A 2 -4.72 -15.82 -15.75
CA PRO A 2 -5.46 -14.85 -16.55
C PRO A 2 -6.85 -14.68 -15.94
N GLY A 3 -7.18 -13.48 -15.47
CA GLY A 3 -8.38 -13.16 -14.68
C GLY A 3 -8.09 -12.10 -13.61
N ASP A 4 -9.08 -11.80 -12.76
CA ASP A 4 -8.97 -10.84 -11.64
C ASP A 4 -7.67 -11.06 -10.84
N SER A 5 -7.02 -9.96 -10.43
CA SER A 5 -5.79 -10.07 -9.66
C SER A 5 -6.07 -10.79 -8.33
N GLY A 6 -5.10 -11.56 -7.83
CA GLY A 6 -5.26 -12.34 -6.58
C GLY A 6 -5.91 -11.57 -5.41
N PRO A 7 -5.52 -10.31 -5.14
CA PRO A 7 -6.16 -9.49 -4.11
C PRO A 7 -7.63 -9.11 -4.41
N GLU A 8 -7.97 -8.77 -5.65
CA GLU A 8 -9.34 -8.42 -6.05
C GLU A 8 -10.28 -9.62 -5.86
N LEU A 9 -9.83 -10.82 -6.24
CA LEU A 9 -10.58 -12.05 -6.05
C LEU A 9 -10.81 -12.34 -4.55
N VAL A 10 -9.78 -12.18 -3.71
CA VAL A 10 -9.91 -12.33 -2.25
C VAL A 10 -10.93 -11.33 -1.70
N GLN A 11 -10.87 -10.07 -2.15
CA GLN A 11 -11.81 -9.04 -1.71
C GLN A 11 -13.25 -9.37 -2.11
N GLN A 12 -13.46 -9.90 -3.31
CA GLN A 12 -14.78 -10.31 -3.78
C GLN A 12 -15.31 -11.52 -2.99
N ILE A 13 -14.49 -12.55 -2.79
CA ILE A 13 -14.85 -13.76 -2.03
C ILE A 13 -15.22 -13.40 -0.60
N THR A 14 -14.40 -12.58 0.06
CA THR A 14 -14.63 -12.18 1.47
C THR A 14 -15.87 -11.29 1.62
N ARG A 15 -16.21 -10.49 0.60
CA ARG A 15 -17.46 -9.71 0.58
C ARG A 15 -18.70 -10.59 0.39
N LEU A 16 -18.65 -11.58 -0.51
CA LEU A 16 -19.77 -12.47 -0.80
C LEU A 16 -19.99 -13.52 0.29
N TRP A 17 -18.91 -14.02 0.89
CA TRP A 17 -18.93 -15.04 1.93
C TRP A 17 -18.04 -14.64 3.12
N PRO A 18 -18.50 -13.73 4.01
CA PRO A 18 -17.71 -13.23 5.13
C PRO A 18 -17.23 -14.29 6.12
N MET A 19 -17.90 -15.44 6.15
CA MET A 19 -17.60 -16.55 7.05
C MET A 19 -16.67 -17.60 6.45
N LEU A 20 -16.31 -17.47 5.16
CA LEU A 20 -15.44 -18.40 4.46
C LEU A 20 -13.97 -18.04 4.74
N PRO A 21 -13.18 -18.93 5.36
CA PRO A 21 -11.76 -18.70 5.56
C PRO A 21 -11.02 -18.76 4.22
N VAL A 22 -10.15 -17.78 3.98
CA VAL A 22 -9.35 -17.70 2.75
C VAL A 22 -7.87 -17.75 3.08
N LEU A 23 -7.18 -18.76 2.56
CA LEU A 23 -5.73 -18.90 2.61
C LEU A 23 -5.17 -18.72 1.19
N VAL A 24 -4.22 -17.80 1.03
CA VAL A 24 -3.55 -17.57 -0.26
C VAL A 24 -2.21 -18.28 -0.29
N LEU A 25 -1.98 -19.02 -1.37
CA LEU A 25 -0.73 -19.73 -1.65
C LEU A 25 -0.06 -19.09 -2.88
N SER A 26 1.16 -18.56 -2.71
CA SER A 26 1.85 -17.80 -3.77
C SER A 26 3.29 -18.26 -3.99
N MET A 27 3.82 -18.09 -5.21
CA MET A 27 5.27 -18.21 -5.46
C MET A 27 6.05 -16.98 -4.94
N HIS A 28 5.34 -15.91 -4.64
CA HIS A 28 5.88 -14.62 -4.24
C HIS A 28 6.09 -14.57 -2.73
N ASN A 29 7.33 -14.30 -2.31
CA ASN A 29 7.71 -14.13 -0.90
C ASN A 29 7.96 -12.64 -0.54
N GLU A 30 7.45 -11.73 -1.36
CA GLU A 30 7.56 -10.30 -1.13
C GLU A 30 6.57 -9.85 -0.04
N PRO A 31 7.03 -9.19 1.04
CA PRO A 31 6.18 -8.70 2.13
C PRO A 31 4.99 -7.85 1.66
N GLN A 32 5.18 -7.05 0.61
CA GLN A 32 4.15 -6.16 0.07
C GLN A 32 2.96 -6.94 -0.51
N ILE A 33 3.23 -8.08 -1.15
CA ILE A 33 2.17 -8.93 -1.72
C ILE A 33 1.36 -9.56 -0.60
N ALA A 34 2.04 -10.07 0.43
CA ALA A 34 1.38 -10.63 1.60
C ALA A 34 0.53 -9.58 2.33
N GLN A 35 1.04 -8.36 2.54
CA GLN A 35 0.26 -7.26 3.12
C GLN A 35 -0.99 -6.95 2.31
N MET A 36 -0.86 -6.80 0.98
CA MET A 36 -1.99 -6.47 0.10
C MET A 36 -3.09 -7.53 0.14
N VAL A 37 -2.71 -8.81 0.14
CA VAL A 37 -3.65 -9.93 0.21
C VAL A 37 -4.33 -10.02 1.58
N LEU A 38 -3.57 -9.84 2.67
CA LEU A 38 -4.13 -9.81 4.02
C LEU A 38 -5.07 -8.62 4.23
N ALA A 39 -4.71 -7.44 3.72
CA ALA A 39 -5.56 -6.23 3.74
C ALA A 39 -6.85 -6.41 2.93
N SER A 40 -6.84 -7.29 1.93
CA SER A 40 -8.02 -7.65 1.11
C SER A 40 -8.97 -8.62 1.82
N GLY A 41 -8.66 -9.06 3.04
CA GLY A 41 -9.53 -9.91 3.87
C GLY A 41 -9.11 -11.38 3.95
N ALA A 42 -7.96 -11.76 3.39
CA ALA A 42 -7.44 -13.10 3.57
C ALA A 42 -7.17 -13.40 5.06
N HIS A 43 -7.46 -14.64 5.47
CA HIS A 43 -7.16 -15.12 6.81
C HIS A 43 -5.72 -15.63 6.91
N GLY A 44 -5.12 -16.02 5.78
CA GLY A 44 -3.69 -16.31 5.78
C GLY A 44 -3.01 -16.20 4.43
N PHE A 45 -1.69 -16.21 4.50
CA PHE A 45 -0.77 -16.18 3.37
C PHE A 45 0.36 -17.18 3.60
N ILE A 46 0.67 -17.97 2.60
CA ILE A 46 1.77 -18.92 2.62
C ILE A 46 2.48 -18.94 1.26
N THR A 47 3.79 -19.12 1.28
CA THR A 47 4.62 -19.22 0.08
C THR A 47 4.75 -20.68 -0.36
N LYS A 48 4.88 -20.92 -1.67
CA LYS A 48 4.93 -22.25 -2.29
C LYS A 48 6.24 -23.01 -2.06
N ASP A 49 7.27 -22.34 -1.55
CA ASP A 49 8.56 -22.90 -1.14
C ASP A 49 8.48 -23.60 0.23
N GLN A 50 7.37 -23.45 0.96
CA GLN A 50 7.19 -24.06 2.27
C GLN A 50 6.99 -25.57 2.19
N ALA A 51 7.44 -26.26 3.23
CA ALA A 51 7.26 -27.70 3.36
C ALA A 51 5.76 -28.06 3.37
N PRO A 52 5.36 -29.22 2.80
CA PRO A 52 3.95 -29.63 2.76
C PRO A 52 3.27 -29.67 4.14
N GLN A 53 4.02 -29.99 5.20
CA GLN A 53 3.50 -29.99 6.57
C GLN A 53 3.10 -28.58 7.04
N THR A 54 3.85 -27.55 6.63
CA THR A 54 3.56 -26.15 6.92
C THR A 54 2.25 -25.72 6.26
N LEU A 55 2.02 -26.14 5.01
CA LEU A 55 0.77 -25.89 4.31
C LEU A 55 -0.43 -26.53 5.02
N LEU A 56 -0.31 -27.79 5.43
CA LEU A 56 -1.36 -28.46 6.20
C LEU A 56 -1.66 -27.73 7.51
N HIS A 57 -0.62 -27.33 8.23
CA HIS A 57 -0.77 -26.55 9.46
C HIS A 57 -1.49 -25.22 9.21
N ALA A 58 -1.10 -24.49 8.17
CA ALA A 58 -1.73 -23.24 7.76
C ALA A 58 -3.22 -23.43 7.44
N ILE A 59 -3.57 -24.49 6.70
CA ILE A 59 -4.96 -24.83 6.36
C ILE A 59 -5.76 -25.08 7.63
N HIS A 60 -5.27 -25.88 8.58
CA HIS A 60 -5.97 -26.16 9.83
C HIS A 60 -6.19 -24.91 10.68
N ARG A 61 -5.18 -24.03 10.76
CA ARG A 61 -5.28 -22.73 11.45
C ARG A 61 -6.35 -21.85 10.83
N VAL A 62 -6.30 -21.67 9.51
CA VAL A 62 -7.25 -20.82 8.78
C VAL A 62 -8.66 -21.40 8.82
N ALA A 63 -8.82 -22.72 8.68
CA ALA A 63 -10.11 -23.40 8.83
C ALA A 63 -10.72 -23.19 10.23
N SER A 64 -9.88 -23.07 11.26
CA SER A 64 -10.28 -22.72 12.63
C SER A 64 -10.51 -21.21 12.84
N ARG A 65 -10.58 -20.43 11.75
CA ARG A 65 -10.69 -18.96 11.72
C ARG A 65 -9.54 -18.22 12.40
N GLN A 66 -8.40 -18.87 12.59
CA GLN A 66 -7.20 -18.22 13.08
C GLN A 66 -6.41 -17.65 11.90
N ARG A 67 -5.70 -16.53 12.14
CA ARG A 67 -4.80 -15.99 11.13
C ARG A 67 -3.54 -16.82 11.02
N TYR A 68 -3.02 -16.93 9.81
CA TYR A 68 -1.75 -17.58 9.55
C TYR A 68 -0.90 -16.79 8.55
N ILE A 69 0.33 -16.51 8.93
CA ILE A 69 1.37 -16.02 8.04
C ILE A 69 2.68 -16.64 8.51
N ASP A 70 3.58 -16.91 7.58
CA ASP A 70 4.93 -17.36 7.91
C ASP A 70 5.63 -16.35 8.86
N PRO A 71 6.28 -16.79 9.95
CA PRO A 71 6.93 -15.90 10.91
C PRO A 71 7.98 -14.98 10.29
N SER A 72 8.78 -15.48 9.34
CA SER A 72 9.84 -14.68 8.70
C SER A 72 9.25 -13.59 7.81
N LEU A 73 8.13 -13.89 7.15
CA LEU A 73 7.40 -12.90 6.36
C LEU A 73 6.67 -11.90 7.24
N ALA A 74 6.10 -12.34 8.36
CA ALA A 74 5.51 -11.45 9.35
C ALA A 74 6.54 -10.48 9.93
N GLU A 75 7.74 -10.97 10.24
CA GLU A 75 8.87 -10.15 10.67
C GLU A 75 9.25 -9.12 9.57
N ALA A 76 9.42 -9.57 8.33
CA ALA A 76 9.71 -8.68 7.21
C ALA A 76 8.62 -7.61 6.97
N ILE A 77 7.35 -7.93 7.21
CA ILE A 77 6.24 -6.96 7.16
C ILE A 77 6.37 -5.93 8.28
N VAL A 78 6.57 -6.38 9.52
CA VAL A 78 6.69 -5.50 10.69
C VAL A 78 7.91 -4.57 10.57
N PHE A 79 9.03 -5.10 10.10
CA PHE A 79 10.29 -4.38 9.95
C PHE A 79 10.50 -3.81 8.53
N SER A 80 9.49 -3.85 7.65
CA SER A 80 9.54 -3.14 6.37
C SER A 80 9.60 -1.63 6.62
N THR A 81 10.82 -1.12 6.69
CA THR A 81 11.13 0.26 7.09
C THR A 81 10.71 1.28 6.05
N GLN A 82 10.73 0.93 4.76
CA GLN A 82 10.50 1.91 3.68
C GLN A 82 9.06 2.42 3.58
N GLU A 83 8.05 1.55 3.73
CA GLU A 83 6.64 1.99 3.68
C GLU A 83 6.26 2.81 4.92
N ASN A 84 6.73 2.38 6.09
CA ASN A 84 6.57 3.13 7.32
C ASN A 84 7.27 4.50 7.24
N ASP A 85 8.42 4.60 6.60
CA ASP A 85 9.17 5.85 6.53
C ASP A 85 8.51 6.87 5.57
N GLN A 86 8.00 6.43 4.42
CA GLN A 86 7.26 7.33 3.52
C GLN A 86 5.96 7.84 4.15
N LEU A 87 5.22 6.99 4.87
CA LEU A 87 4.02 7.41 5.60
C LEU A 87 4.35 8.36 6.76
N ARG A 88 5.45 8.10 7.50
CA ARG A 88 5.96 9.01 8.54
C ARG A 88 6.32 10.37 7.96
N ARG A 89 7.05 10.42 6.83
CA ARG A 89 7.38 11.65 6.12
C ARG A 89 6.13 12.39 5.66
N TYR A 90 5.16 11.69 5.09
CA TYR A 90 3.87 12.27 4.71
C TYR A 90 3.13 12.87 5.91
N ALA A 91 3.20 12.25 7.09
CA ALA A 91 2.61 12.79 8.30
C ALA A 91 3.24 14.13 8.74
N THR A 92 4.52 14.38 8.40
CA THR A 92 5.21 15.66 8.66
C THR A 92 4.83 16.80 7.70
N LEU A 93 4.12 16.49 6.61
CA LEU A 93 3.64 17.51 5.68
C LEU A 93 2.55 18.37 6.34
N SER A 94 2.67 19.68 6.15
CA SER A 94 1.61 20.64 6.45
C SER A 94 0.39 20.41 5.56
N GLN A 95 -0.76 20.94 5.97
CA GLN A 95 -2.00 20.82 5.18
C GLN A 95 -1.85 21.39 3.76
N ARG A 96 -1.10 22.48 3.62
CA ARG A 96 -0.86 23.11 2.31
C ARG A 96 0.03 22.25 1.41
N GLU A 97 1.06 21.63 1.97
CA GLU A 97 1.93 20.69 1.25
C GLU A 97 1.15 19.44 0.81
N LYS A 98 0.26 18.90 1.66
CA LYS A 98 -0.63 17.78 1.31
C LYS A 98 -1.59 18.14 0.18
N GLN A 99 -2.21 19.31 0.22
CA GLN A 99 -3.09 19.80 -0.86
C GLN A 99 -2.33 19.89 -2.19
N ILE A 100 -1.12 20.46 -2.18
CA ILE A 100 -0.30 20.59 -3.39
C ILE A 100 0.13 19.22 -3.91
N LEU A 101 0.52 18.29 -3.04
CA LEU A 101 0.84 16.91 -3.43
C LEU A 101 -0.35 16.26 -4.16
N ARG A 102 -1.56 16.37 -3.60
CA ARG A 102 -2.79 15.81 -4.21
C ARG A 102 -3.05 16.39 -5.60
N LEU A 103 -3.00 17.71 -5.75
CA LEU A 103 -3.24 18.37 -7.03
C LEU A 103 -2.16 18.01 -8.07
N LEU A 104 -0.89 17.98 -7.66
CA LEU A 104 0.19 17.53 -8.56
C LEU A 104 -0.02 16.08 -8.99
N SER A 105 -0.46 15.20 -8.07
CA SER A 105 -0.74 13.81 -8.39
C SER A 105 -1.96 13.59 -9.27
N SER A 106 -2.91 14.54 -9.29
CA SER A 106 -4.05 14.53 -10.21
C SER A 106 -3.74 15.14 -11.58
N GLY A 107 -2.49 15.55 -11.83
CA GLY A 107 -2.04 16.09 -13.11
C GLY A 107 -2.10 17.61 -13.23
N GLU A 108 -2.41 18.33 -12.16
CA GLU A 108 -2.41 19.80 -12.18
C GLU A 108 -0.99 20.36 -12.28
N ASN A 109 -0.83 21.42 -13.07
CA ASN A 109 0.42 22.17 -13.15
C ASN A 109 0.46 23.30 -12.11
N ILE A 110 1.62 23.95 -11.95
CA ILE A 110 1.80 25.01 -10.94
C ILE A 110 0.80 26.16 -11.11
N ASN A 111 0.46 26.52 -12.35
CA ASN A 111 -0.48 27.60 -12.63
C ASN A 111 -1.91 27.21 -12.25
N GLY A 112 -2.34 26.00 -12.63
CA GLY A 112 -3.66 25.47 -12.25
C GLY A 112 -3.81 25.37 -10.73
N ILE A 113 -2.76 24.90 -10.04
CA ILE A 113 -2.74 24.85 -8.57
C ILE A 113 -2.84 26.24 -7.95
N ALA A 114 -2.14 27.22 -8.51
CA ALA A 114 -2.18 28.61 -8.04
C ALA A 114 -3.58 29.21 -8.16
N GLU A 115 -4.27 28.96 -9.27
CA GLU A 115 -5.66 29.36 -9.48
C GLU A 115 -6.61 28.67 -8.49
N VAL A 116 -6.56 27.34 -8.41
CA VAL A 116 -7.40 26.53 -7.51
C VAL A 116 -7.24 26.93 -6.05
N LEU A 117 -6.01 27.23 -5.64
CA LEU A 117 -5.68 27.57 -4.25
C LEU A 117 -5.67 29.08 -3.97
N SER A 118 -5.96 29.91 -4.98
CA SER A 118 -5.96 31.38 -4.94
C SER A 118 -4.68 31.96 -4.31
N ILE A 119 -3.52 31.48 -4.75
CA ILE A 119 -2.19 31.92 -4.31
C ILE A 119 -1.25 32.14 -5.48
N SER A 120 -0.10 32.78 -5.25
CA SER A 120 0.88 32.99 -6.33
C SER A 120 1.58 31.68 -6.75
N ASN A 121 1.96 31.60 -8.03
CA ASN A 121 2.83 30.53 -8.54
C ASN A 121 4.10 30.36 -7.71
N LYS A 122 4.68 31.47 -7.23
CA LYS A 122 5.87 31.46 -6.36
C LYS A 122 5.59 30.72 -5.05
N THR A 123 4.44 30.98 -4.43
CA THR A 123 4.00 30.32 -3.20
C THR A 123 3.80 28.82 -3.41
N VAL A 124 3.17 28.42 -4.52
CA VAL A 124 3.01 27.00 -4.90
C VAL A 124 4.37 26.34 -5.06
N SER A 125 5.29 26.96 -5.80
CA SER A 125 6.66 26.45 -5.99
C SER A 125 7.40 26.26 -4.67
N THR A 126 7.32 27.21 -3.74
CA THR A 126 7.96 27.09 -2.41
C THR A 126 7.40 25.90 -1.62
N HIS A 127 6.08 25.73 -1.58
CA HIS A 127 5.49 24.57 -0.91
C HIS A 127 5.82 23.25 -1.61
N LYS A 128 5.85 23.24 -2.95
CA LYS A 128 6.28 22.07 -3.72
C LYS A 128 7.70 21.67 -3.33
N THR A 129 8.66 22.59 -3.31
CA THR A 129 10.05 22.31 -2.93
C THR A 129 10.14 21.72 -1.52
N ARG A 130 9.50 22.35 -0.53
CA ARG A 130 9.50 21.84 0.85
C ARG A 130 8.85 20.47 0.99
N MET A 131 7.77 20.23 0.25
CA MET A 131 7.12 18.93 0.20
C MET A 131 8.07 17.86 -0.37
N MET A 132 8.73 18.17 -1.49
CA MET A 132 9.70 17.27 -2.12
C MET A 132 10.86 16.94 -1.16
N GLU A 133 11.41 17.94 -0.47
CA GLU A 133 12.46 17.75 0.53
C GLU A 133 12.02 16.85 1.69
N LYS A 134 10.85 17.12 2.29
CA LYS A 134 10.31 16.33 3.40
C LYS A 134 10.00 14.89 3.00
N MET A 135 9.49 14.69 1.79
CA MET A 135 9.22 13.36 1.24
C MET A 135 10.49 12.65 0.74
N GLN A 136 11.57 13.41 0.51
CA GLN A 136 12.77 13.00 -0.22
C GLN A 136 12.42 12.46 -1.61
N PHE A 137 11.62 13.24 -2.35
CA PHE A 137 11.34 12.98 -3.76
C PHE A 137 12.35 13.72 -4.61
N ASP A 138 12.90 13.05 -5.63
CA ASP A 138 13.87 13.64 -6.54
C ASP A 138 13.17 14.27 -7.74
N ASN A 139 12.03 13.72 -8.14
CA ASN A 139 11.33 14.15 -9.34
C ASN A 139 9.80 13.97 -9.24
N ASN A 140 9.08 14.54 -10.22
CA ASN A 140 7.63 14.43 -10.26
C ASN A 140 7.12 12.97 -10.37
N ALA A 141 7.89 12.04 -10.94
CA ALA A 141 7.48 10.65 -11.03
C ALA A 141 7.41 9.99 -9.64
N ASP A 142 8.21 10.43 -8.67
CA ASP A 142 8.12 9.94 -7.29
C ASP A 142 6.81 10.37 -6.62
N ILE A 143 6.33 11.58 -6.91
CA ILE A 143 5.00 12.06 -6.48
C ILE A 143 3.91 11.11 -7.01
N ILE A 144 3.96 10.79 -8.30
CA ILE A 144 2.98 9.91 -8.95
C ILE A 144 3.05 8.49 -8.37
N LYS A 145 4.25 7.92 -8.23
CA LYS A 145 4.44 6.59 -7.61
C LYS A 145 3.89 6.55 -6.19
N PHE A 146 4.14 7.59 -5.40
CA PHE A 146 3.61 7.70 -4.05
C PHE A 146 2.08 7.74 -4.07
N ALA A 147 1.48 8.59 -4.91
CA ALA A 147 0.02 8.71 -5.00
C ALA A 147 -0.67 7.42 -5.45
N ILE A 148 -0.11 6.71 -6.44
CA ILE A 148 -0.61 5.40 -6.89
C ILE A 148 -0.53 4.38 -5.75
N ARG A 149 0.60 4.35 -5.03
CA ARG A 149 0.81 3.42 -3.91
C ARG A 149 -0.15 3.68 -2.76
N TYR A 150 -0.47 4.94 -2.47
CA TYR A 150 -1.30 5.34 -1.33
C TYR A 150 -2.61 5.99 -1.77
N HIS A 151 -3.30 5.37 -2.73
CA HIS A 151 -4.50 5.78 -3.49
C HIS A 151 -5.69 6.44 -2.70
N LYS A 152 -5.59 6.57 -1.37
CA LYS A 152 -6.60 7.11 -0.44
C LYS A 152 -6.11 8.23 0.51
N LEU A 153 -4.86 8.71 0.42
CA LEU A 153 -4.32 9.83 1.23
C LEU A 153 -4.34 11.16 0.48
#